data_AF-A0A9W8LK09-F1
#
_entry.id   AF-A0A9W8LK09-F1
#
_cell.length_a   1.000
_cell.length_b   1.000
_cell.length_c   1.000
_cell.angle_alpha   90.00
_cell.angle_beta   90.00
_cell.angle_gamma   90.00
#
_symmetry.space_group_name_H-M   'P 1'
#
loop_
_entity.id
_entity.type
_entity.pdbx_description
1 polymer ?
#
loop_
_entity_poly.entity_id
_entity_poly.type
_entity_poly.pdbx_seq_one_letter_code
_entity_poly.pdbx_strand_id
1 'polypeptide(L)'
;MSWRALYGMPASARPELGPSGEKIPGPFSPPLRPATPELPVVASRRPQDELRRENEAFAMKQRVQQLLQQAANSPSGGMGTYIGKISHHNNSLIPVLPRLDPH
;
A
#
# COMPACT_ATOMS: atom_id res chain seq x y z
N MET A 1 -33.99 -9.93 -32.17
CA MET A 1 -33.60 -9.37 -30.86
C MET A 1 -32.45 -8.38 -31.05
N SER A 2 -32.65 -7.09 -30.83
CA SER A 2 -31.54 -6.16 -30.54
C SER A 2 -31.98 -5.22 -29.42
N TRP A 3 -31.24 -5.23 -28.32
CA TRP A 3 -31.47 -4.33 -27.19
C TRP A 3 -30.67 -3.06 -27.45
N ARG A 4 -31.30 -2.05 -28.06
CA ARG A 4 -30.78 -0.68 -28.00
C ARG A 4 -31.40 0.00 -26.80
N ALA A 5 -30.76 -0.15 -25.65
CA ALA A 5 -30.95 0.75 -24.54
C ALA A 5 -30.48 2.15 -25.00
N LEU A 6 -31.44 3.00 -25.35
CA LEU A 6 -31.22 4.44 -25.43
C LEU A 6 -30.80 4.88 -24.03
N TYR A 7 -29.53 5.21 -23.88
CA TYR A 7 -29.03 5.94 -22.72
C TYR A 7 -29.74 7.29 -22.69
N GLY A 8 -30.90 7.33 -22.02
CA GLY A 8 -31.50 8.56 -21.57
C GLY A 8 -30.51 9.21 -20.61
N MET A 9 -29.86 10.29 -21.06
CA MET A 9 -29.17 11.22 -20.18
C MET A 9 -30.09 11.51 -18.99
N PRO A 10 -29.68 11.27 -17.74
CA PRO A 10 -30.45 11.79 -16.63
C PRO A 10 -30.40 13.31 -16.73
N ALA A 11 -31.54 13.91 -17.05
CA ALA A 11 -31.74 15.33 -16.99
C ALA A 11 -31.34 15.82 -15.58
N SER A 12 -30.60 16.93 -15.54
CA SER A 12 -30.40 17.77 -14.35
C SER A 12 -29.62 17.16 -13.17
N ALA A 13 -28.31 16.97 -13.36
CA ALA A 13 -27.34 17.10 -12.26
C ALA A 13 -26.97 18.59 -12.05
N ARG A 14 -27.95 19.49 -12.09
CA ARG A 14 -27.74 20.90 -11.76
C ARG A 14 -27.97 21.02 -10.25
N PRO A 15 -26.98 21.45 -9.45
CA PRO A 15 -27.25 21.76 -8.05
C PRO A 15 -28.26 22.90 -8.03
N GLU A 16 -29.48 22.60 -7.60
CA GLU A 16 -30.50 23.61 -7.31
C GLU A 16 -29.92 24.53 -6.23
N LEU A 17 -29.78 25.82 -6.54
CA LEU A 17 -29.42 26.82 -5.53
C LEU A 17 -30.68 27.12 -4.72
N GLY A 18 -30.62 26.89 -3.41
CA GLY A 18 -31.68 27.34 -2.51
C GLY A 18 -31.84 28.87 -2.52
N PRO A 19 -32.94 29.41 -1.98
CA PRO A 19 -33.16 30.85 -1.90
C PRO A 19 -32.10 31.59 -1.05
N SER A 20 -31.32 30.86 -0.24
CA SER A 20 -30.16 31.33 0.53
C SER A 20 -28.83 31.27 -0.24
N GLY A 21 -28.81 30.80 -1.50
CA GLY A 21 -27.59 30.55 -2.28
C GLY A 21 -26.84 29.27 -1.92
N GLU A 22 -27.41 28.45 -1.03
CA GLU A 22 -26.82 27.17 -0.61
C GLU A 22 -26.99 26.11 -1.71
N LYS A 23 -25.90 25.38 -2.01
CA LYS A 23 -25.94 24.26 -2.96
C LYS A 23 -26.66 23.09 -2.31
N ILE A 24 -27.87 22.78 -2.77
CA ILE A 24 -28.63 21.64 -2.28
C ILE A 24 -28.04 20.37 -2.91
N PRO A 25 -27.43 19.46 -2.13
CA PRO A 25 -26.98 18.18 -2.67
C PRO A 25 -28.19 17.39 -3.20
N GLY A 26 -28.15 17.00 -4.48
CA GLY A 26 -29.16 16.13 -5.07
C GLY A 26 -29.17 14.72 -4.43
N PRO A 27 -30.19 13.89 -4.73
CA PRO A 27 -30.46 12.63 -4.03
C PRO A 27 -29.36 11.55 -4.17
N PHE A 28 -28.41 11.74 -5.08
CA PHE A 28 -27.23 10.87 -5.27
C PHE A 28 -25.92 11.53 -4.89
N SER A 29 -25.96 12.66 -4.19
CA SER A 29 -24.76 13.36 -3.76
C SER A 29 -24.15 12.64 -2.56
N PRO A 30 -22.81 12.56 -2.47
CA PRO A 30 -22.15 12.00 -1.30
C PRO A 30 -22.53 12.80 -0.04
N PRO A 31 -22.64 12.13 1.13
CA PRO A 31 -23.05 12.78 2.37
C PRO A 31 -22.07 13.92 2.72
N LEU A 32 -22.62 15.11 2.94
CA LEU A 32 -21.85 16.29 3.34
C LEU A 32 -21.24 16.00 4.71
N ARG A 33 -19.91 15.87 4.78
CA ARG A 33 -19.20 15.76 6.05
C ARG A 33 -19.35 17.09 6.80
N PRO A 34 -19.61 17.07 8.12
CA PRO A 34 -19.56 18.28 8.91
C PRO A 34 -18.16 18.89 8.84
N ALA A 35 -18.08 20.15 8.45
CA ALA A 35 -16.86 20.93 8.48
C ALA A 35 -16.59 21.38 9.92
N THR A 36 -16.07 20.47 10.76
CA THR A 36 -15.43 20.88 12.02
C THR A 36 -13.92 20.94 11.80
N PRO A 37 -13.27 22.11 12.00
CA PRO A 37 -11.85 22.14 12.27
C PRO A 37 -11.64 21.56 13.67
N GLU A 38 -10.45 21.03 13.96
CA GLU A 38 -10.05 20.56 15.30
C GLU A 38 -10.61 19.19 15.76
N LEU A 39 -10.18 18.10 15.12
CA LEU A 39 -9.85 16.89 15.87
C LEU A 39 -8.55 16.32 15.29
N PRO A 40 -7.53 16.02 16.12
CA PRO A 40 -6.33 15.39 15.63
C PRO A 40 -6.76 14.08 14.97
N VAL A 41 -6.30 13.87 13.75
CA VAL A 41 -6.46 12.62 13.01
C VAL A 41 -5.85 11.53 13.90
N VAL A 42 -6.67 10.94 14.77
CA VAL A 42 -6.38 9.65 15.36
C VAL A 42 -6.29 8.75 14.14
N ALA A 43 -5.07 8.40 13.78
CA ALA A 43 -4.73 7.62 12.62
C ALA A 43 -5.59 6.35 12.64
N SER A 44 -6.73 6.41 11.97
CA SER A 44 -7.54 5.25 11.66
C SER A 44 -6.68 4.44 10.71
N ARG A 45 -5.82 3.59 11.28
CA ARG A 45 -5.02 2.63 10.54
C ARG A 45 -6.02 1.80 9.76
N ARG A 46 -6.09 2.03 8.45
CA ARG A 46 -7.01 1.27 7.62
C ARG A 46 -6.48 -0.16 7.62
N PRO A 47 -7.31 -1.18 7.81
CA PRO A 47 -6.86 -2.57 7.78
C PRO A 47 -6.15 -2.94 6.46
N GLN A 48 -6.44 -2.20 5.39
CA GLN A 48 -5.75 -2.28 4.09
C GLN A 48 -4.26 -1.90 4.18
N ASP A 49 -3.88 -0.97 5.06
CA ASP A 49 -2.49 -0.55 5.25
C ASP A 49 -1.68 -1.63 5.96
N GLU A 50 -2.30 -2.40 6.85
CA GLU A 50 -1.64 -3.54 7.53
C GLU A 50 -1.35 -4.66 6.55
N LEU A 51 -2.34 -5.07 5.75
CA LEU A 51 -2.15 -6.07 4.70
C LEU A 51 -1.07 -5.64 3.69
N ARG A 52 -1.08 -4.37 3.29
CA ARG A 52 -0.06 -3.81 2.39
C ARG A 52 1.34 -3.92 3.02
N ARG A 53 1.49 -3.54 4.29
CA ARG A 53 2.77 -3.60 5.01
C ARG A 53 3.30 -5.03 5.14
N GLU A 54 2.43 -5.98 5.47
CA GLU A 54 2.81 -7.40 5.54
C GLU A 54 3.25 -7.94 4.17
N ASN A 55 2.56 -7.54 3.11
CA ASN A 55 2.90 -7.97 1.75
C ASN A 55 4.27 -7.40 1.31
N GLU A 56 4.55 -6.13 1.64
CA GLU A 56 5.87 -5.52 1.43
C GLU A 56 6.97 -6.23 2.25
N ALA A 57 6.70 -6.56 3.52
CA ALA A 57 7.63 -7.30 4.36
C ALA A 57 7.92 -8.70 3.81
N PHE A 58 6.91 -9.39 3.31
CA PHE A 58 7.04 -10.70 2.68
C PHE A 58 7.88 -10.63 1.40
N ALA A 59 7.60 -9.67 0.51
CA ALA A 59 8.37 -9.46 -0.71
C ALA A 59 9.85 -9.17 -0.40
N MET A 60 10.13 -8.38 0.64
CA MET A 60 11.51 -8.12 1.08
C MET A 60 12.20 -9.38 1.59
N LYS A 61 11.51 -10.23 2.37
CA LYS A 61 12.06 -11.53 2.83
C LYS A 61 12.42 -12.44 1.66
N GLN A 62 11.53 -12.57 0.68
CA GLN A 62 11.80 -13.37 -0.53
C GLN A 62 13.01 -12.86 -1.30
N ARG A 63 13.13 -11.54 -1.48
CA ARG A 63 14.31 -10.92 -2.11
C ARG A 63 15.60 -11.25 -1.35
N VAL A 64 15.60 -11.11 -0.02
CA VAL A 64 16.77 -11.41 0.83
C VAL A 64 17.18 -12.89 0.68
N GLN A 65 16.21 -13.80 0.64
CA GLN A 65 16.48 -15.23 0.46
C GLN A 65 17.11 -15.52 -0.90
N GLN A 66 16.61 -14.92 -1.98
CA GLN A 66 17.20 -15.06 -3.32
C GLN A 66 18.64 -14.51 -3.36
N LEU A 67 18.88 -13.36 -2.73
CA LEU A 67 20.22 -12.77 -2.66
C LEU A 67 21.19 -13.66 -1.88
N LEU A 68 20.76 -14.27 -0.77
CA LEU A 68 21.57 -15.24 -0.02
C LEU A 68 21.91 -16.46 -0.88
N GLN A 69 20.95 -16.98 -1.64
CA GLN A 69 21.17 -18.10 -2.54
C GLN A 69 22.16 -17.75 -3.66
N GLN A 70 22.04 -16.55 -4.24
CA GLN A 70 22.98 -16.05 -5.25
C GLN A 70 24.39 -15.87 -4.68
N ALA A 71 24.51 -15.33 -3.47
CA ALA A 71 25.80 -15.17 -2.80
C ALA A 71 26.45 -16.53 -2.52
N ALA A 72 25.67 -17.53 -2.07
CA ALA A 72 26.15 -18.89 -1.86
C ALA A 72 26.61 -19.58 -3.16
N ASN A 73 25.95 -19.29 -4.28
CA ASN A 73 26.25 -19.89 -5.57
C ASN A 73 27.25 -19.06 -6.40
N SER A 74 27.76 -17.93 -5.88
CA SER A 74 28.63 -17.04 -6.63
C SER A 74 30.06 -17.58 -6.69
N PRO A 75 30.61 -17.85 -7.89
CA PRO A 75 31.91 -18.50 -8.05
C PRO A 75 33.10 -17.59 -7.68
N SER A 76 32.91 -16.26 -7.65
CA SER A 76 33.96 -15.27 -7.37
C SER A 76 33.87 -14.60 -5.99
N GLY A 77 32.83 -14.92 -5.19
CA GLY A 77 32.58 -14.30 -3.88
C GLY A 77 32.05 -15.24 -2.79
N GLY A 78 31.99 -16.55 -3.08
CA GLY A 78 31.35 -17.58 -2.24
C GLY A 78 32.14 -18.06 -1.02
N MET A 79 33.26 -17.43 -0.66
CA MET A 79 34.02 -17.77 0.56
C MET A 79 33.62 -16.95 1.81
N GLY A 80 32.61 -16.08 1.70
CA GLY A 80 32.11 -15.29 2.82
C GLY A 80 30.86 -15.90 3.47
N THR A 81 30.74 -15.82 4.80
CA THR A 81 29.47 -16.07 5.48
C THR A 81 28.61 -14.81 5.40
N TYR A 82 27.40 -14.91 4.88
CA TYR A 82 26.47 -13.79 4.76
C TYR A 82 25.21 -14.01 5.59
N ILE A 83 24.69 -12.95 6.19
CA ILE A 83 23.40 -12.94 6.86
C ILE A 83 22.44 -12.01 6.11
N GLY A 84 21.21 -12.48 5.90
CA GLY A 84 20.14 -11.70 5.31
C GLY A 84 19.48 -10.75 6.31
N LYS A 85 19.29 -9.49 5.93
CA LYS A 85 18.56 -8.48 6.71
C LYS A 85 17.50 -7.79 5.85
N ILE A 86 16.31 -7.60 6.42
CA ILE A 86 15.29 -6.73 5.81
C ILE A 86 15.76 -5.29 5.98
N SER A 87 16.15 -4.65 4.88
CA SER A 87 16.73 -3.31 4.86
C SER A 87 16.15 -2.51 3.71
N HIS A 88 15.74 -1.28 3.99
CA HIS A 88 15.27 -0.33 2.98
C HIS A 88 16.42 0.43 2.28
N HIS A 89 17.66 0.24 2.73
CA HIS A 89 18.84 0.99 2.25
C HIS A 89 19.78 0.14 1.39
N ASN A 90 19.25 -0.84 0.66
CA ASN A 90 20.01 -1.76 -0.20
C ASN A 90 21.14 -2.54 0.53
N ASN A 91 21.10 -2.62 1.86
CA ASN A 91 22.03 -3.39 2.68
C ASN A 91 21.33 -4.66 3.20
N SER A 92 20.96 -5.53 2.26
CA SER A 92 20.20 -6.76 2.53
C SER A 92 21.07 -7.97 2.85
N LEU A 93 22.36 -7.92 2.49
CA LEU A 93 23.35 -8.95 2.77
C LEU A 93 24.46 -8.35 3.61
N ILE A 94 24.72 -8.93 4.78
CA ILE A 94 25.78 -8.50 5.67
C ILE A 94 26.84 -9.60 5.72
N PRO A 95 28.08 -9.33 5.31
CA PRO A 95 29.18 -10.27 5.51
C PRO A 95 29.50 -10.35 7.00
N VAL A 96 29.64 -11.56 7.52
CA VAL A 96 29.94 -11.83 8.92
C VAL A 96 31.03 -12.90 9.02
N LEU A 97 31.63 -13.00 10.21
CA LEU A 97 32.48 -14.14 10.53
C LEU A 97 31.61 -15.40 10.73
N PRO A 98 32.13 -16.60 10.38
CA PRO A 98 31.44 -17.85 10.64
C PRO A 98 31.10 -17.99 12.12
N ARG A 99 29.86 -18.39 12.42
CA ARG A 99 29.47 -18.75 13.78
C ARG A 99 29.92 -20.19 14.02
N LEU A 100 30.70 -20.42 15.06
CA LEU A 100 30.93 -21.75 15.60
C LEU A 100 29.69 -22.10 16.43
N ASP A 101 28.88 -23.05 15.98
CA ASP A 101 27.74 -23.50 16.79
C ASP A 101 28.28 -24.16 18.08
N PRO A 102 27.79 -23.74 19.27
CA PRO A 102 28.15 -24.41 20.51
C PRO A 102 27.47 -25.78 20.53
N HIS A 103 28.28 -26.84 20.41
CA HIS A 103 27.88 -28.22 20.65
C HIS A 103 27.42 -28.45 22.10
#